data_AF-A0A7X6GX93-F1
#
_entry.id   AF-A0A7X6GX93-F1
#
_cell.length_a   1.000
_cell.length_b   1.000
_cell.length_c   1.000
_cell.angle_alpha   90.00
_cell.angle_beta   90.00
_cell.angle_gamma   90.00
#
_symmetry.space_group_name_H-M   'P 1'
#
loop_
_entity.id
_entity.type
_entity.pdbx_description
1 polymer ?
#
loop_
_entity_poly.entity_id
_entity_poly.type
_entity_poly.pdbx_seq_one_letter_code
_entity_poly.pdbx_strand_id
1 'polypeptide(L)'
;MFKASGDVQAEGEKGVPVMAVAGRRHGPGPDCHPLAEDGAKIMDGIVAELAPSTSLEASYAEDIADVAAQICRQKSMRDASYRSLGQDVVWRRVRHLRGFEGKRVEVIATSLARGWFNGEQEAIAELDGMGLSTDVILAAVHLANQTYFREIDLSIERLERRRQRLLEEYHHLKKSRLLREQVEDAEVVSHAQRTQ
;
A
#
# COMPACT_ATOMS: atom_id res chain seq x y z
N MET A 1 5.50 68.19 -14.40
CA MET A 1 6.05 66.96 -15.02
C MET A 1 6.08 65.87 -13.96
N PHE A 2 5.18 64.90 -14.05
CA PHE A 2 5.19 63.70 -13.20
C PHE A 2 6.12 62.67 -13.84
N LYS A 3 7.09 62.15 -13.08
CA LYS A 3 7.78 60.90 -13.42
C LYS A 3 7.42 59.87 -12.35
N ALA A 4 6.52 58.99 -12.73
CA ALA A 4 6.36 57.68 -12.12
C ALA A 4 7.35 56.73 -12.81
N SER A 5 8.07 55.94 -12.04
CA SER A 5 8.67 54.68 -12.48
C SER A 5 8.83 53.84 -11.23
N GLY A 6 7.92 52.88 -11.07
CA GLY A 6 7.93 51.93 -9.97
C GLY A 6 8.86 50.77 -10.30
N ASP A 7 9.75 50.48 -9.36
CA ASP A 7 10.49 49.23 -9.34
C ASP A 7 9.65 48.18 -8.63
N VAL A 8 9.10 47.25 -9.41
CA VAL A 8 8.47 46.04 -8.88
C VAL A 8 9.59 45.06 -8.54
N GLN A 9 9.94 44.99 -7.25
CA GLN A 9 10.77 43.91 -6.73
C GLN A 9 9.97 42.61 -6.76
N ALA A 10 10.31 41.72 -7.69
CA ALA A 10 9.89 40.33 -7.65
C ALA A 10 10.60 39.66 -6.46
N GLU A 11 9.88 39.48 -5.36
CA GLU A 11 10.32 38.59 -4.28
C GLU A 11 10.40 37.18 -4.83
N GLY A 12 11.64 36.72 -5.09
CA GLY A 12 11.90 35.34 -5.43
C GLY A 12 11.42 34.43 -4.30
N GLU A 13 10.47 33.56 -4.61
CA GLU A 13 10.08 32.44 -3.76
C GLU A 13 11.34 31.67 -3.36
N LYS A 14 11.74 31.83 -2.10
CA LYS A 14 12.81 31.04 -1.51
C LYS A 14 12.35 29.59 -1.50
N GLY A 15 12.87 28.81 -2.45
CA GLY A 15 12.69 27.37 -2.51
C GLY A 15 12.94 26.76 -1.14
N VAL A 16 11.96 26.01 -0.65
CA VAL A 16 12.05 25.27 0.61
C VAL A 16 13.27 24.36 0.53
N PRO A 17 14.24 24.45 1.46
CA PRO A 17 15.43 23.62 1.41
C PRO A 17 15.03 22.15 1.52
N VAL A 18 15.34 21.38 0.48
CA VAL A 18 15.26 19.91 0.46
C VAL A 18 16.37 19.39 1.39
N MET A 19 16.09 19.40 2.69
CA MET A 19 16.98 18.84 3.70
C MET A 19 16.86 17.33 3.66
N ALA A 20 17.97 16.67 3.34
CA ALA A 20 18.13 15.23 3.45
C ALA A 20 17.58 14.76 4.81
N VAL A 21 16.53 13.94 4.76
CA VAL A 21 15.97 13.27 5.93
C VAL A 21 17.06 12.33 6.43
N ALA A 22 17.83 12.78 7.44
CA ALA A 22 18.78 11.95 8.14
C ALA A 22 18.03 10.71 8.63
N GLY A 23 18.47 9.55 8.15
CA GLY A 23 17.82 8.26 8.39
C GLY A 23 17.76 7.90 9.86
N ARG A 24 16.75 8.40 10.57
CA ARG A 24 16.23 7.72 11.75
C ARG A 24 15.56 6.46 11.20
N ARG A 25 16.20 5.32 11.43
CA ARG A 25 15.54 4.02 11.29
C ARG A 25 14.42 3.99 12.32
N HIS A 26 13.23 4.47 11.95
CA HIS A 26 12.01 4.10 12.64
C HIS A 26 11.80 2.63 12.33
N GLY A 27 12.29 1.78 13.24
CA GLY A 27 11.87 0.40 13.28
C GLY A 27 10.34 0.37 13.35
N PRO A 28 9.71 -0.64 12.75
CA PRO A 28 8.26 -0.68 12.67
C PRO A 28 7.73 -0.74 14.12
N GLY A 29 6.89 0.23 14.48
CA GLY A 29 6.40 0.41 15.84
C GLY A 29 5.60 -0.80 16.34
N PRO A 30 5.31 -0.90 17.64
CA PRO A 30 4.69 -2.08 18.26
C PRO A 30 3.29 -2.46 17.73
N ASP A 31 2.68 -1.65 16.85
CA ASP A 31 1.37 -1.89 16.23
C ASP A 31 1.41 -2.77 14.96
N CYS A 32 2.49 -3.53 14.73
CA CYS A 32 2.65 -4.42 13.56
C CYS A 32 1.75 -5.67 13.57
N HIS A 33 0.87 -5.81 14.55
CA HIS A 33 0.16 -7.05 14.85
C HIS A 33 -1.11 -7.40 14.01
N PRO A 34 -1.57 -6.67 12.97
CA PRO A 34 -2.61 -7.19 12.07
C PRO A 34 -2.06 -8.13 10.97
N LEU A 35 -0.79 -8.01 10.58
CA LEU A 35 -0.28 -8.60 9.34
C LEU A 35 -0.22 -10.15 9.34
N ALA A 36 -0.09 -10.76 10.52
CA ALA A 36 -0.04 -12.22 10.66
C ALA A 36 -1.45 -12.85 10.62
N GLU A 37 -2.43 -12.21 11.25
CA GLU A 37 -3.83 -12.66 11.21
C GLU A 37 -4.44 -12.44 9.81
N ASP A 38 -4.03 -11.37 9.13
CA ASP A 38 -4.46 -11.11 7.76
C ASP A 38 -3.86 -12.13 6.78
N GLY A 39 -2.63 -12.60 7.01
CA GLY A 39 -1.99 -13.62 6.19
C GLY A 39 -2.74 -14.95 6.17
N ALA A 40 -3.14 -15.45 7.34
CA ALA A 40 -3.91 -16.70 7.47
C ALA A 40 -5.30 -16.58 6.83
N LYS A 41 -6.00 -15.45 7.03
CA LYS A 41 -7.30 -15.20 6.40
C LYS A 41 -7.20 -15.11 4.88
N ILE A 42 -6.15 -14.49 4.36
CA ILE A 42 -5.88 -14.42 2.91
C ILE A 42 -5.65 -15.83 2.36
N MET A 43 -4.87 -16.65 3.08
CA MET A 43 -4.60 -18.03 2.68
C MET A 43 -5.87 -18.87 2.65
N ASP A 44 -6.63 -18.90 3.74
CA ASP A 44 -7.89 -19.65 3.83
C ASP A 44 -8.89 -19.19 2.78
N GLY A 45 -9.00 -17.87 2.55
CA GLY A 45 -9.89 -17.29 1.56
C GLY A 45 -9.55 -17.71 0.13
N ILE A 46 -8.26 -17.65 -0.25
CA ILE A 46 -7.81 -18.01 -1.61
C ILE A 46 -7.91 -19.51 -1.84
N VAL A 47 -7.54 -20.34 -0.86
CA VAL A 47 -7.66 -21.79 -0.98
C VAL A 47 -9.13 -22.21 -1.10
N ALA A 48 -10.02 -21.59 -0.34
CA ALA A 48 -11.47 -21.82 -0.45
C ALA A 48 -12.04 -21.38 -1.80
N GLU A 49 -11.61 -20.22 -2.32
CA GLU A 49 -12.05 -19.69 -3.62
C GLU A 49 -11.59 -20.58 -4.78
N LEU A 50 -10.32 -21.00 -4.77
CA LEU A 50 -9.76 -21.84 -5.82
C LEU A 50 -10.31 -23.27 -5.77
N ALA A 51 -10.67 -23.75 -4.58
CA ALA A 51 -11.20 -25.10 -4.32
C ALA A 51 -10.36 -26.18 -5.03
N PRO A 52 -9.07 -26.34 -4.63
CA PRO A 52 -8.20 -27.34 -5.22
C PRO A 52 -8.70 -28.74 -4.90
N SER A 53 -8.67 -29.66 -5.87
CA SER A 53 -9.06 -31.05 -5.65
C SER A 53 -7.94 -32.06 -5.92
N THR A 54 -6.73 -31.57 -6.18
CA THR A 54 -5.52 -32.38 -6.29
C THR A 54 -4.39 -31.77 -5.45
N SER A 55 -3.38 -32.55 -5.09
CA SER A 55 -2.21 -32.05 -4.35
C SER A 55 -1.44 -30.98 -5.13
N LEU A 56 -1.35 -31.12 -6.45
CA LEU A 56 -0.70 -30.13 -7.32
C LEU A 56 -1.49 -28.81 -7.34
N GLU A 57 -2.82 -28.88 -7.45
CA GLU A 57 -3.68 -27.69 -7.36
C GLU A 57 -3.60 -27.01 -6.00
N ALA A 58 -3.48 -27.79 -4.92
CA ALA A 58 -3.30 -27.26 -3.57
C ALA A 58 -1.97 -26.49 -3.46
N SER A 59 -0.87 -27.05 -3.97
CA SER A 59 0.42 -26.37 -4.00
C SER A 59 0.36 -25.04 -4.77
N TYR A 60 -0.33 -25.00 -5.91
CA TYR A 60 -0.54 -23.74 -6.66
C TYR A 60 -1.39 -22.73 -5.87
N ALA A 61 -2.45 -23.18 -5.20
CA ALA A 61 -3.29 -22.32 -4.37
C ALA A 61 -2.51 -21.71 -3.19
N GLU A 62 -1.65 -22.49 -2.54
CA GLU A 62 -0.75 -22.03 -1.48
C GLU A 62 0.25 -20.98 -2.02
N ASP A 63 0.89 -21.24 -3.17
CA ASP A 63 1.80 -20.27 -3.79
C ASP A 63 1.11 -18.94 -4.15
N ILE A 64 -0.13 -19.01 -4.66
CA ILE A 64 -0.94 -17.82 -4.97
C ILE A 64 -1.27 -17.05 -3.70
N ALA A 65 -1.65 -17.76 -2.63
CA ALA A 65 -1.94 -17.18 -1.32
C ALA A 65 -0.72 -16.48 -0.72
N ASP A 66 0.45 -17.12 -0.77
CA ASP A 66 1.70 -16.56 -0.28
C ASP A 66 2.07 -15.26 -1.01
N VAL A 67 1.92 -15.24 -2.33
CA VAL A 67 2.17 -14.04 -3.13
C VAL A 67 1.14 -12.94 -2.78
N ALA A 68 -0.13 -13.28 -2.59
CA ALA A 68 -1.15 -12.32 -2.17
C ALA A 68 -0.85 -11.72 -0.79
N ALA A 69 -0.41 -12.54 0.17
CA ALA A 69 0.01 -12.09 1.50
C ALA A 69 1.25 -11.18 1.41
N GLN A 70 2.21 -11.47 0.53
CA GLN A 70 3.36 -10.59 0.28
C GLN A 70 2.94 -9.23 -0.29
N ILE A 71 2.01 -9.20 -1.25
CA ILE A 71 1.46 -7.94 -1.80
C ILE A 71 0.80 -7.11 -0.70
N CYS A 72 -0.02 -7.76 0.13
CA CYS A 72 -0.67 -7.10 1.27
C CYS A 72 0.36 -6.47 2.21
N ARG A 73 1.38 -7.23 2.62
CA ARG A 73 2.48 -6.72 3.46
C ARG A 73 3.19 -5.51 2.86
N GLN A 74 3.49 -5.53 1.56
CA GLN A 74 4.14 -4.41 0.88
C GLN A 74 3.24 -3.16 0.85
N LYS A 75 1.94 -3.32 0.59
CA LYS A 75 0.96 -2.22 0.64
C LYS A 75 0.85 -1.64 2.06
N SER A 76 0.74 -2.48 3.07
CA SER A 76 0.69 -2.04 4.47
C SER A 76 1.98 -1.34 4.91
N MET A 77 3.16 -1.81 4.48
CA MET A 77 4.42 -1.13 4.73
C MET A 77 4.46 0.25 4.08
N ARG A 78 3.97 0.36 2.84
CA ARG A 78 3.87 1.66 2.15
C ARG A 78 2.98 2.62 2.94
N ASP A 79 1.80 2.18 3.35
CA ASP A 79 0.85 3.00 4.08
C ASP A 79 1.38 3.42 5.46
N ALA A 80 1.98 2.49 6.21
CA ALA A 80 2.64 2.79 7.48
C ALA A 80 3.76 3.83 7.31
N SER A 81 4.55 3.73 6.24
CA SER A 81 5.59 4.71 5.92
C SER A 81 5.01 6.09 5.60
N TYR A 82 3.92 6.17 4.82
CA TYR A 82 3.21 7.45 4.63
C TYR A 82 2.70 8.03 5.94
N ARG A 83 2.17 7.19 6.83
CA ARG A 83 1.66 7.62 8.13
C ARG A 83 2.75 8.21 9.01
N SER A 84 3.84 7.47 9.17
CA SER A 84 4.97 7.90 10.00
C SER A 84 5.61 9.18 9.45
N LEU A 85 5.85 9.25 8.13
CA LEU A 85 6.51 10.40 7.51
C LEU A 85 5.57 11.62 7.44
N GLY A 86 4.28 11.42 7.25
CA GLY A 86 3.27 12.48 7.28
C GLY A 86 3.13 13.08 8.67
N GLN A 87 3.15 12.25 9.71
CA GLN A 87 3.16 12.72 11.11
C GLN A 87 4.38 13.62 11.39
N ASP A 88 5.56 13.29 10.87
CA ASP A 88 6.74 14.14 11.01
C ASP A 88 6.56 15.52 10.37
N VAL A 89 5.88 15.59 9.22
CA VAL A 89 5.58 16.87 8.54
C VAL A 89 4.61 17.70 9.37
N VAL A 90 3.53 17.08 9.85
CA VAL A 90 2.55 17.74 10.74
C VAL A 90 3.26 18.26 11.99
N TRP A 91 4.10 17.44 12.62
CA TRP A 91 4.83 17.82 13.82
C TRP A 91 5.73 19.04 13.62
N ARG A 92 6.53 19.07 12.55
CA ARG A 92 7.38 20.23 12.23
C ARG A 92 6.56 21.49 12.06
N ARG A 93 5.41 21.41 11.37
CA ARG A 93 4.58 22.58 11.14
C ARG A 93 3.87 23.07 12.40
N VAL A 94 3.30 22.19 13.22
CA VAL A 94 2.66 22.56 14.49
C VAL A 94 3.67 23.23 15.42
N ARG A 95 4.92 22.73 15.45
CA ARG A 95 6.03 23.35 16.19
C ARG A 95 6.30 24.78 15.73
N HIS A 96 6.32 25.03 14.42
CA HIS A 96 6.55 26.37 13.87
C HIS A 96 5.39 27.34 14.15
N LEU A 97 4.15 26.89 14.03
CA LEU A 97 2.98 27.78 14.12
C LEU A 97 2.63 28.18 15.54
N ARG A 98 2.73 27.25 16.49
CA ARG A 98 2.21 27.52 17.84
C ARG A 98 3.27 28.00 18.83
N GLY A 99 4.53 28.14 18.40
CA GLY A 99 5.65 28.58 19.25
C GLY A 99 5.85 27.70 20.49
N PHE A 100 5.24 26.52 20.52
CA PHE A 100 5.30 25.60 21.64
C PHE A 100 6.58 24.78 21.54
N GLU A 101 7.26 24.60 22.67
CA GLU A 101 8.40 23.69 22.78
C GLU A 101 8.04 22.46 23.62
N GLY A 102 8.59 21.30 23.24
CA GLY A 102 8.52 20.07 24.03
C GLY A 102 7.31 19.17 23.79
N LYS A 103 7.08 18.26 24.75
CA LYS A 103 6.16 17.09 24.64
C LYS A 103 4.72 17.43 24.29
N ARG A 104 4.22 18.63 24.61
CA ARG A 104 2.85 19.04 24.27
C ARG A 104 2.62 19.16 22.76
N VAL A 105 3.62 19.60 22.01
CA VAL A 105 3.54 19.69 20.54
C VAL A 105 3.49 18.32 19.91
N GLU A 106 4.31 17.40 20.40
CA GLU A 106 4.33 16.02 19.94
C GLU A 106 2.97 15.36 20.16
N VAL A 107 2.33 15.54 21.32
CA VAL A 107 0.99 14.99 21.59
C VAL A 107 -0.06 15.57 20.65
N ILE A 108 -0.10 16.89 20.46
CA ILE A 108 -1.08 17.54 19.57
C ILE A 108 -0.87 17.09 18.12
N ALA A 109 0.37 17.13 17.62
CA ALA A 109 0.69 16.72 16.26
C ALA A 109 0.41 15.24 16.01
N THR A 110 0.69 14.38 17.01
CA THR A 110 0.38 12.95 16.94
C THR A 110 -1.13 12.71 16.92
N SER A 111 -1.89 13.44 17.75
CA SER A 111 -3.35 13.36 17.75
C SER A 111 -3.94 13.81 16.41
N LEU A 112 -3.46 14.93 15.86
CA LEU A 112 -3.92 15.45 14.57
C LEU A 112 -3.57 14.54 13.41
N ALA A 113 -2.32 14.04 13.36
CA ALA A 113 -1.92 13.10 12.33
C ALA A 113 -2.73 11.80 12.41
N ARG A 114 -2.94 11.27 13.62
CA ARG A 114 -3.76 10.06 13.82
C ARG A 114 -5.20 10.28 13.38
N GLY A 115 -5.82 11.38 13.81
CA GLY A 115 -7.20 11.71 13.42
C GLY A 115 -7.34 11.89 11.91
N TRP A 116 -6.38 12.57 11.28
CA TRP A 116 -6.32 12.67 9.82
C TRP A 116 -6.24 11.29 9.14
N PHE A 117 -5.33 10.40 9.56
CA PHE A 117 -5.22 9.06 8.97
C PHE A 117 -6.44 8.16 9.23
N ASN A 118 -7.25 8.48 10.23
CA ASN A 118 -8.53 7.83 10.50
C ASN A 118 -9.71 8.47 9.74
N GLY A 119 -9.49 9.57 9.01
CA GLY A 119 -10.55 10.29 8.31
C GLY A 119 -11.43 11.16 9.21
N GLU A 120 -10.95 11.52 10.40
CA GLU A 120 -11.66 12.39 11.34
C GLU A 120 -11.71 13.82 10.77
N GLN A 121 -12.92 14.28 10.43
CA GLN A 121 -13.14 15.57 9.78
C GLN A 121 -12.64 16.76 10.61
N GLU A 122 -12.73 16.67 11.94
CA GLU A 122 -12.22 17.71 12.85
C GLU A 122 -10.70 17.87 12.74
N ALA A 123 -9.96 16.76 12.68
CA ALA A 123 -8.51 16.79 12.52
C ALA A 123 -8.09 17.35 11.16
N ILE A 124 -8.82 16.99 10.09
CA ILE A 124 -8.60 17.53 8.74
C ILE A 124 -8.84 19.04 8.73
N ALA A 125 -9.97 19.49 9.27
CA ALA A 125 -10.30 20.91 9.34
C ALA A 125 -9.30 21.70 10.20
N GLU A 126 -8.79 21.12 11.29
CA GLU A 126 -7.76 21.76 12.12
C GLU A 126 -6.42 21.87 11.37
N LEU A 127 -6.02 20.85 10.60
CA LEU A 127 -4.84 20.91 9.73
C LEU A 127 -5.01 21.97 8.63
N ASP A 128 -6.16 22.00 7.95
CA ASP A 128 -6.45 23.00 6.92
C ASP A 128 -6.47 24.42 7.52
N GLY A 129 -7.03 24.60 8.71
CA GLY A 129 -6.97 25.86 9.47
C GLY A 129 -5.56 26.30 9.85
N MET A 130 -4.60 25.37 9.92
CA MET A 130 -3.17 25.64 10.09
C MET A 130 -2.43 25.88 8.74
N GLY A 131 -3.15 25.90 7.62
CA GLY A 131 -2.60 26.01 6.28
C GLY A 131 -1.83 24.75 5.85
N LEU A 132 -2.18 23.60 6.41
CA LEU A 132 -1.64 22.30 6.04
C LEU A 132 -2.69 21.48 5.30
N SER A 133 -2.75 21.66 3.99
CA SER A 133 -3.53 20.75 3.15
C SER A 133 -2.95 19.34 3.24
N THR A 134 -3.85 18.38 3.46
CA THR A 134 -3.53 16.95 3.53
C THR A 134 -2.85 16.44 2.25
N ASP A 135 -3.30 16.90 1.08
CA ASP A 135 -2.70 16.60 -0.21
C ASP A 135 -1.25 17.12 -0.30
N VAL A 136 -1.00 18.34 0.22
CA VAL A 136 0.34 18.92 0.25
C VAL A 136 1.27 18.11 1.15
N ILE A 137 0.78 17.63 2.30
CA ILE A 137 1.55 16.76 3.18
C ILE A 137 1.91 15.46 2.46
N LEU A 138 0.93 14.80 1.83
CA LEU A 138 1.17 13.54 1.10
C LEU A 138 2.12 13.73 -0.08
N ALA A 139 1.96 14.81 -0.84
CA ALA A 139 2.85 15.15 -1.94
C ALA A 139 4.28 15.40 -1.45
N ALA A 140 4.46 16.15 -0.36
CA ALA A 140 5.77 16.41 0.22
C ALA A 140 6.44 15.12 0.73
N VAL A 141 5.70 14.25 1.40
CA VAL A 141 6.17 12.93 1.85
C VAL A 141 6.59 12.07 0.65
N HIS A 142 5.74 12.01 -0.38
CA HIS A 142 6.01 11.23 -1.58
C HIS A 142 7.25 11.72 -2.31
N LEU A 143 7.37 13.04 -2.55
CA LEU A 143 8.49 13.62 -3.26
C LEU A 143 9.82 13.42 -2.51
N ALA A 144 9.82 13.63 -1.19
CA ALA A 144 11.01 13.45 -0.37
C ALA A 144 11.49 11.99 -0.30
N ASN A 145 10.60 11.02 -0.54
CA ASN A 145 10.87 9.59 -0.42
C ASN A 145 10.53 8.83 -1.72
N GLN A 146 10.60 9.52 -2.85
CA GLN A 146 10.10 8.99 -4.13
C GLN A 146 10.81 7.68 -4.51
N THR A 147 12.13 7.60 -4.33
CA THR A 147 12.91 6.39 -4.63
C THR A 147 12.46 5.21 -3.79
N TYR A 148 12.28 5.42 -2.47
CA TYR A 148 11.85 4.38 -1.55
C TYR A 148 10.43 3.88 -1.88
N PHE A 149 9.48 4.77 -2.12
CA PHE A 149 8.12 4.38 -2.52
C PHE A 149 8.09 3.69 -3.88
N ARG A 150 8.91 4.15 -4.83
CA ARG A 150 9.05 3.52 -6.14
C ARG A 150 9.57 2.08 -6.03
N GLU A 151 10.50 1.80 -5.13
CA GLU A 151 10.99 0.43 -4.89
C GLU A 151 9.87 -0.49 -4.37
N ILE A 152 9.04 0.01 -3.45
CA ILE A 152 7.87 -0.74 -2.96
C ILE A 152 6.86 -0.96 -4.10
N ASP A 153 6.56 0.07 -4.88
CA ASP A 153 5.60 -0.04 -6.00
C ASP A 153 6.08 -1.04 -7.06
N LEU A 154 7.38 -1.03 -7.40
CA LEU A 154 7.98 -2.03 -8.30
C LEU A 154 7.95 -3.45 -7.71
N SER A 155 8.13 -3.59 -6.40
CA SER A 155 8.00 -4.88 -5.71
C SER A 155 6.57 -5.42 -5.79
N ILE A 156 5.58 -4.57 -5.51
CA ILE A 156 4.15 -4.89 -5.64
C ILE A 156 3.83 -5.32 -7.08
N GLU A 157 4.26 -4.55 -8.08
CA GLU A 157 4.01 -4.84 -9.49
C GLU A 157 4.58 -6.21 -9.90
N ARG A 158 5.81 -6.53 -9.48
CA ARG A 158 6.43 -7.84 -9.75
C ARG A 158 5.65 -8.99 -9.12
N LEU A 159 5.17 -8.80 -7.90
CA LEU A 159 4.35 -9.78 -7.20
C LEU A 159 2.98 -9.95 -7.86
N GLU A 160 2.33 -8.87 -8.29
CA GLU A 160 1.05 -8.92 -9.01
C GLU A 160 1.20 -9.67 -10.34
N ARG A 161 2.26 -9.40 -11.12
CA ARG A 161 2.57 -10.18 -12.34
C ARG A 161 2.87 -11.66 -12.05
N ARG A 162 3.52 -11.97 -10.93
CA ARG A 162 3.74 -13.36 -10.52
C ARG A 162 2.43 -14.05 -10.16
N ARG A 163 1.56 -13.40 -9.37
CA ARG A 163 0.25 -13.92 -8.99
C ARG A 163 -0.60 -14.21 -10.23
N GLN A 164 -0.61 -13.30 -11.19
CA GLN A 164 -1.36 -13.46 -12.43
C GLN A 164 -0.89 -14.69 -13.23
N ARG A 165 0.42 -14.89 -13.37
CA ARG A 165 0.97 -16.08 -14.03
C ARG A 165 0.59 -17.38 -13.32
N LEU A 166 0.68 -17.40 -11.99
CA LEU A 166 0.28 -18.57 -11.20
C LEU A 166 -1.21 -18.89 -11.35
N LEU A 167 -2.08 -17.87 -11.38
CA LEU A 167 -3.51 -18.04 -11.64
C LEU A 167 -3.77 -18.61 -13.03
N GLU A 168 -3.09 -18.11 -14.06
CA GLU A 168 -3.18 -18.63 -15.43
C GLU A 168 -2.74 -20.09 -15.49
N GLU A 169 -1.60 -20.44 -14.89
CA GLU A 169 -1.11 -21.82 -14.79
C GLU A 169 -2.10 -22.74 -14.06
N TYR A 170 -2.65 -22.27 -12.92
CA TYR A 170 -3.68 -23.00 -12.17
C TYR A 170 -4.94 -23.25 -13.01
N HIS A 171 -5.44 -22.24 -13.73
CA HIS A 171 -6.60 -22.40 -14.60
C HIS A 171 -6.33 -23.32 -15.78
N HIS A 172 -5.13 -23.25 -16.37
CA HIS A 172 -4.71 -24.19 -17.41
C HIS A 172 -4.65 -25.64 -16.90
N LEU A 173 -4.12 -25.85 -15.69
CA LEU A 173 -4.09 -27.15 -15.03
C LEU A 173 -5.52 -27.70 -14.83
N LYS A 174 -6.40 -26.88 -14.25
CA LYS A 174 -7.80 -27.24 -13.97
C LYS A 174 -8.57 -27.58 -15.25
N LYS A 175 -8.41 -26.77 -16.30
CA LYS A 175 -9.04 -27.02 -17.61
C LYS A 175 -8.51 -28.30 -18.27
N SER A 176 -7.20 -28.53 -18.21
CA SER A 176 -6.59 -29.73 -18.81
C SER A 176 -7.07 -31.01 -18.16
N ARG A 177 -7.30 -30.97 -16.84
CA ARG A 177 -7.87 -32.09 -16.08
C ARG A 177 -9.32 -32.38 -16.49
N LEU A 178 -10.16 -31.36 -16.51
CA LEU A 178 -11.57 -31.50 -16.94
C LEU A 178 -11.68 -32.07 -18.35
N LEU A 179 -10.78 -31.67 -19.26
CA LEU A 179 -10.75 -32.23 -20.61
C LEU A 179 -10.34 -33.70 -20.64
N ARG A 180 -9.39 -34.13 -19.80
CA ARG A 180 -9.02 -35.55 -19.68
C ARG A 180 -10.16 -36.38 -19.11
N GLU A 181 -10.79 -35.92 -18.04
CA GLU A 181 -11.96 -36.55 -17.42
C GLU A 181 -13.09 -36.72 -18.46
N GLN A 182 -13.39 -35.69 -19.25
CA GLN A 182 -14.40 -35.77 -20.32
C GLN A 182 -14.04 -36.76 -21.44
N VAL A 183 -12.76 -36.87 -21.81
CA VAL A 183 -12.30 -37.83 -22.82
C VAL A 183 -12.42 -39.26 -22.28
N GLU A 184 -11.99 -39.50 -21.04
CA GLU A 184 -12.11 -40.80 -20.39
C GLU A 184 -13.59 -41.22 -20.24
N ASP A 185 -14.46 -40.31 -19.82
CA ASP A 185 -15.91 -40.56 -19.74
C ASP A 185 -16.51 -40.89 -21.11
N ALA A 186 -16.10 -40.19 -22.17
CA ALA A 186 -16.56 -40.44 -23.53
C ALA A 186 -16.07 -41.80 -24.07
N GLU A 187 -14.84 -42.20 -23.75
CA GLU A 187 -14.28 -43.50 -24.14
C GLU A 187 -15.07 -44.65 -23.47
N VAL A 188 -15.38 -44.53 -22.18
CA VAL A 188 -16.16 -45.54 -21.43
C VAL A 188 -17.56 -45.73 -22.04
N VAL A 189 -18.26 -44.65 -22.36
CA VAL A 189 -19.59 -44.72 -23.02
C VAL A 189 -19.51 -45.40 -24.39
N SER A 190 -18.47 -45.10 -25.16
CA SER A 190 -18.28 -45.69 -26.50
C SER A 190 -17.99 -47.20 -26.45
N HIS A 191 -17.28 -47.68 -25.41
CA HIS A 191 -17.02 -49.10 -25.21
C HIS A 191 -18.26 -49.88 -24.72
N ALA A 192 -19.09 -49.26 -23.89
CA ALA A 192 -20.35 -49.85 -23.42
C ALA A 192 -21.37 -50.04 -24.56
N GLN A 193 -21.40 -49.16 -25.57
CA GLN A 193 -22.31 -49.28 -26.71
C GLN A 193 -21.89 -50.35 -27.74
N ARG A 194 -20.60 -50.72 -27.80
CA ARG A 194 -20.09 -51.75 -28.72
C ARG A 194 -20.28 -53.19 -28.21
N THR A 195 -20.68 -53.36 -26.96
CA THR A 195 -20.84 -54.66 -26.31
C THR A 195 -22.31 -55.11 -26.20
N GLN A 196 -23.25 -54.35 -26.79
CA GLN A 196 -24.65 -54.71 -27.00
C GLN A 196 -24.89 -55.11 -28.46
#